data_AF-A0A0B7MK78-F1
#
_entry.id   AF-A0A0B7MK78-F1
#
_cell.length_a   1.000
_cell.length_b   1.000
_cell.length_c   1.000
_cell.angle_alpha   90.00
_cell.angle_beta   90.00
_cell.angle_gamma   90.00
#
_symmetry.space_group_name_H-M   'P 1'
#
loop_
_entity.id
_entity.type
_entity.pdbx_description
1 polymer ?
#
loop_
_entity_poly.entity_id
_entity_poly.type
_entity_poly.pdbx_seq_one_letter_code
_entity_poly.pdbx_strand_id
1 'polypeptide(L)' 'MIAILIIDRFEGDWVVVEFEGGIFNIPKALFPQQVREGDVVKINIIVDEEATKNRKKRVEQLADELFED' A
#
# COMPACT_ATOMS: atom_id res chain seq x y z
N MET A 1 -9.28 1.70 9.09
CA MET A 1 -9.91 2.97 8.66
C MET A 1 -10.25 2.83 7.19
N ILE A 2 -11.43 3.27 6.76
CA ILE A 2 -11.80 3.25 5.34
C ILE A 2 -11.63 4.65 4.77
N ALA A 3 -10.75 4.80 3.78
CA ALA A 3 -10.59 6.01 2.98
C ALA A 3 -11.39 5.89 1.68
N ILE A 4 -11.97 7.00 1.23
CA ILE A 4 -12.68 7.11 -0.05
C ILE A 4 -11.88 8.04 -0.94
N LEU A 5 -11.55 7.58 -2.15
CA LEU A 5 -10.64 8.23 -3.08
C LEU A 5 -11.29 8.35 -4.44
N ILE A 6 -10.88 9.32 -5.23
CA ILE A 6 -11.29 9.47 -6.63
C ILE A 6 -10.07 9.23 -7.51
N ILE A 7 -10.19 8.37 -8.53
CA ILE A 7 -9.14 8.23 -9.54
C ILE A 7 -9.17 9.47 -10.43
N ASP A 8 -8.09 10.24 -10.42
CA ASP A 8 -7.94 11.39 -11.31
C ASP A 8 -7.44 10.90 -12.69
N ARG A 9 -6.27 10.26 -12.74
CA ARG A 9 -5.65 9.81 -13.99
C ARG A 9 -4.70 8.63 -13.85
N PHE A 10 -4.35 8.01 -14.98
CA PHE A 10 -3.29 6.98 -15.05
C PHE A 10 -1.98 7.53 -15.62
N GLU A 11 -0.87 7.25 -14.93
CA GLU A 11 0.49 7.64 -15.34
C GLU A 11 1.42 6.41 -15.35
N GLY A 12 1.53 5.73 -16.50
CA GLY A 12 2.33 4.51 -16.62
C GLY A 12 1.83 3.40 -15.67
N ASP A 13 2.69 3.02 -14.72
CA ASP A 13 2.42 2.01 -13.69
C ASP A 13 1.76 2.59 -12.43
N TRP A 14 1.33 3.86 -12.46
CA TRP A 14 0.73 4.56 -11.33
C TRP A 14 -0.70 5.01 -11.63
N VAL A 15 -1.50 5.04 -10.56
CA VAL A 15 -2.83 5.66 -10.52
C VAL A 15 -2.72 6.88 -9.62
N VAL A 16 -3.01 8.04 -10.19
CA VAL A 16 -3.08 9.30 -9.46
C VAL A 16 -4.49 9.41 -8.89
N VAL A 17 -4.60 9.59 -7.57
CA VAL A 17 -5.90 9.70 -6.90
C VAL A 17 -5.98 10.95 -6.03
N GLU A 18 -7.20 11.45 -5.85
CA GLU A 18 -7.54 12.57 -4.98
C GLU A 18 -8.12 12.08 -3.64
N PHE A 19 -7.69 12.73 -2.56
CA PHE A 19 -8.16 12.47 -1.19
C PHE A 19 -8.02 13.73 -0.33
N GLU A 20 -9.12 14.16 0.30
CA GLU A 20 -9.12 15.31 1.23
C GLU A 20 -8.41 16.58 0.68
N GLY A 21 -8.47 16.79 -0.65
CA GLY A 21 -7.82 17.91 -1.34
C GLY A 21 -6.33 17.72 -1.65
N GLY A 22 -5.75 16.57 -1.28
CA GLY A 22 -4.42 16.13 -1.69
C GLY A 22 -4.46 15.16 -2.87
N ILE A 23 -3.32 15.02 -3.54
CA ILE A 23 -3.12 14.08 -4.66
C ILE A 23 -1.98 13.13 -4.28
N PHE A 24 -2.15 11.84 -4.57
CA PHE A 24 -1.09 10.86 -4.38
C PHE A 24 -1.12 9.73 -5.41
N ASN A 25 0.02 9.06 -5.55
CA ASN A 25 0.22 8.00 -6.52
C ASN A 25 0.15 6.64 -5.82
N ILE A 26 -0.71 5.76 -6.30
CA ILE A 26 -0.78 4.36 -5.88
C ILE A 26 -0.33 3.48 -7.06
N PRO A 27 0.48 2.43 -6.83
CA PRO A 27 0.81 1.48 -7.89
C PRO A 27 -0.45 0.89 -8.53
N LYS A 28 -0.50 0.89 -9.85
CA LYS A 28 -1.63 0.35 -10.64
C LYS A 28 -1.93 -1.10 -10.32
N ALA A 29 -0.92 -1.88 -9.94
CA ALA A 29 -1.07 -3.28 -9.51
C ALA A 29 -1.96 -3.46 -8.26
N LEU A 30 -2.19 -2.41 -7.46
CA LEU A 30 -3.07 -2.47 -6.29
C LEU A 30 -4.55 -2.26 -6.63
N PHE A 31 -4.89 -1.92 -7.89
CA PHE A 31 -6.27 -1.72 -8.32
C PHE A 31 -6.79 -2.91 -9.14
N PRO A 32 -8.12 -3.17 -9.09
CA PRO A 32 -8.76 -4.07 -10.04
C PRO A 32 -8.58 -3.60 -11.48
N GLN A 33 -8.50 -4.52 -12.45
CA GLN A 33 -8.26 -4.17 -13.86
C GLN A 33 -9.34 -3.28 -14.50
N GLN A 34 -10.53 -3.23 -13.90
CA GLN A 34 -11.72 -2.58 -14.42
C GLN A 34 -11.93 -1.14 -13.94
N VAL A 35 -10.98 -0.56 -13.19
CA VAL A 35 -11.07 0.83 -12.74
C VAL A 35 -10.69 1.81 -13.85
N ARG A 36 -11.28 3.00 -13.84
CA ARG A 36 -11.06 4.07 -14.82
C ARG A 36 -11.00 5.45 -14.15
N GLU A 37 -10.58 6.45 -14.90
CA GLU A 37 -10.56 7.85 -14.46
C GLU A 37 -11.98 8.31 -14.07
N GLY A 38 -12.08 9.02 -12.96
CA GLY A 38 -13.32 9.42 -12.32
C GLY A 38 -13.98 8.38 -11.41
N ASP A 39 -13.49 7.13 -11.35
CA ASP A 39 -14.06 6.13 -10.44
C ASP A 39 -13.76 6.47 -8.97
N VAL A 40 -14.76 6.27 -8.10
CA VAL A 40 -14.61 6.39 -6.65
C VAL A 40 -14.26 5.03 -6.05
N VAL A 41 -13.13 4.94 -5.38
CA VAL A 41 -12.63 3.69 -4.76
C VAL A 41 -12.59 3.80 -3.24
N LYS A 42 -12.79 2.66 -2.57
CA LYS A 42 -12.66 2.55 -1.12
C LYS A 42 -11.41 1.73 -0.79
N ILE A 43 -10.52 2.30 0.01
CA ILE A 43 -9.32 1.61 0.50
C ILE A 43 -9.47 1.40 2.01
N ASN A 44 -9.21 0.19 2.47
CA ASN A 44 -9.18 -0.14 3.89
C ASN A 44 -7.74 -0.44 4.31
N ILE A 45 -7.22 0.37 5.23
CA ILE A 45 -5.88 0.19 5.79
C ILE A 45 -6.03 -0.35 7.21
N ILE A 46 -5.39 -1.49 7.45
CA ILE A 46 -5.36 -2.20 8.74
C ILE A 46 -3.89 -2.51 9.05
N VAL A 47 -3.47 -2.22 10.27
CA VAL A 47 -2.16 -2.66 10.77
C VAL A 47 -2.23 -4.15 11.11
N ASP A 48 -1.40 -4.95 10.47
CA ASP A 48 -1.21 -6.35 10.83
C ASP A 48 -0.05 -6.47 11.84
N GLU A 49 -0.41 -6.43 13.13
CA GLU A 49 0.56 -6.49 14.22
C GLU A 49 1.31 -7.83 14.26
N GLU A 50 0.64 -8.93 13.90
CA GLU A 50 1.23 -10.26 13.94
C GLU A 50 2.27 -10.42 12.83
N ALA A 51 1.92 -10.09 11.58
CA ALA A 51 2.87 -10.11 10.48
C ALA A 51 4.05 -9.17 10.74
N THR A 52 3.80 -8.00 11.33
CA THR A 52 4.85 -7.05 11.71
C THR A 52 5.80 -7.63 12.76
N LYS A 53 5.26 -8.28 13.80
CA LYS A 53 6.04 -8.95 14.85
C LYS A 53 6.87 -10.11 14.27
N ASN A 54 6.27 -10.92 13.39
CA ASN A 54 6.95 -12.04 12.75
C ASN A 54 8.07 -11.57 11.83
N ARG A 55 7.87 -10.48 11.09
CA ARG A 55 8.94 -9.84 10.29
C ARG A 55 10.08 -9.36 11.17
N LYS A 56 9.80 -8.72 12.31
CA LYS A 56 10.82 -8.26 13.26
C LYS A 56 11.66 -9.43 13.77
N LYS A 57 11.01 -10.51 14.23
CA LYS A 57 11.71 -11.73 14.68
C LYS A 57 12.62 -12.32 13.60
N ARG A 58 12.16 -12.38 12.35
CA ARG A 58 12.99 -12.89 11.24
C ARG A 58 14.23 -12.04 11.01
N VAL A 59 14.11 -10.71 11.14
CA VAL A 59 15.27 -9.81 11.01
C VAL A 59 16.25 -10.01 12.17
N GLU A 60 15.76 -10.18 13.39
CA GLU A 60 16.59 -10.47 14.57
C GLU A 60 17.34 -11.81 14.39
N GLN A 61 16.65 -12.87 13.95
CA GLN A 61 17.27 -14.16 13.67
C GLN A 61 18.38 -14.09 12.61
N LEU A 62 18.14 -13.38 11.50
CA LEU A 62 19.15 -13.19 10.46
C LEU A 62 20.34 -12.37 10.94
N ALA A 63 20.14 -11.46 11.90
CA ALA A 63 21.24 -10.72 12.51
C ALA A 63 22.05 -11.63 13.43
N ASP A 64 21.39 -12.40 14.29
CA ASP A 64 22.06 -13.34 15.21
C ASP A 64 22.93 -14.36 14.44
N GLU A 65 22.42 -14.93 13.35
CA GLU A 65 23.17 -15.85 12.46
C GLU A 65 24.44 -15.22 11.84
N LEU A 66 24.49 -13.89 11.69
CA LEU A 66 25.66 -13.18 11.14
C LEU A 66 26.72 -12.83 12.19
N PHE A 67 26.35 -12.82 13.48
CA PHE A 67 27.25 -12.48 14.59
C PHE A 67 27.67 -13.71 15.43
N GLU A 68 27.12 -14.89 15.15
CA GLU A 68 27.64 -16.17 15.62
C GLU A 68 28.92 -16.56 14.85
N ASP A 69 30.05 -15.97 15.26
CA ASP A 69 31.42 -16.48 15.04
C ASP A 69 31.97 -17.15 16.32
#